data_AF-A0A7C5Q1B2-F1
#
_entry.id   AF-A0A7C5Q1B2-F1
#
_cell.length_a   1.000
_cell.length_b   1.000
_cell.length_c   1.000
_cell.angle_alpha   90.00
_cell.angle_beta   90.00
_cell.angle_gamma   90.00
#
_symmetry.space_group_name_H-M   'P 1'
#
loop_
_entity.id
_entity.type
_entity.pdbx_description
1 polymer ?
#
loop_
_entity_poly.entity_id
_entity_poly.type
_entity_poly.pdbx_seq_one_letter_code
_entity_poly.pdbx_strand_id
1 'polypeptide(L)' 'AQGKTFDRAIIDFGRGAFEYGQAYVALSRCRSLEGIVLKQKLRPEDIKTDPRVVEFYQEKI' A
#
# COMPACT_ATOMS: atom_id res chain seq x y z
N ALA A 1 -4.44 4.46 10.21
CA ALA A 1 -4.50 5.92 10.48
C ALA A 1 -3.89 6.67 9.32
N GLN A 2 -4.70 7.40 8.55
CA GLN A 2 -4.21 8.29 7.50
C GLN A 2 -3.36 9.40 8.14
N GLY A 3 -2.18 9.68 7.58
CA GLY A 3 -1.30 10.78 8.04
C GLY A 3 -0.25 10.43 9.12
N LYS A 4 -0.18 9.19 9.65
CA LYS A 4 0.83 8.82 10.68
C LYS A 4 2.06 8.14 10.09
N THR A 5 3.24 8.72 10.25
CA THR A 5 4.52 8.14 9.78
C THR A 5 5.16 7.33 10.90
N PHE A 6 5.62 6.12 10.57
CA PHE A 6 6.22 5.18 11.52
C PHE A 6 7.68 4.89 11.16
N ASP A 7 8.51 4.70 12.19
CA ASP A 7 9.87 4.18 12.01
C ASP A 7 9.87 2.65 11.85
N ARG A 8 8.93 1.97 12.50
CA ARG A 8 8.70 0.53 12.36
C ARG A 8 7.21 0.21 12.33
N ALA A 9 6.81 -0.71 11.46
CA ALA A 9 5.44 -1.23 11.42
C ALA A 9 5.41 -2.72 11.06
N ILE A 10 4.49 -3.44 11.71
CA ILE A 10 4.10 -4.78 11.29
C ILE A 10 2.82 -4.63 10.46
N ILE A 11 2.85 -5.13 9.22
CA ILE A 11 1.74 -5.03 8.28
C ILE A 11 1.19 -6.44 8.02
N ASP A 12 -0.13 -6.56 8.18
CA ASP A 12 -0.89 -7.79 7.98
C ASP A 12 -1.97 -7.52 6.95
N PHE A 13 -1.85 -8.13 5.78
CA PHE A 13 -2.88 -8.04 4.74
C PHE A 13 -3.98 -9.09 4.93
N GLY A 14 -3.92 -9.95 5.96
CA GLY A 14 -4.84 -11.08 6.16
C GLY A 14 -5.05 -11.90 4.89
N ARG A 15 -6.28 -11.83 4.36
CA ARG A 15 -6.71 -12.50 3.11
C ARG A 15 -6.33 -11.76 1.82
N GLY A 16 -5.72 -10.59 1.96
CA GLY A 16 -5.25 -9.72 0.89
C GLY A 16 -5.77 -8.30 1.00
N ALA A 17 -5.24 -7.40 0.17
CA ALA A 17 -5.77 -6.05 0.07
C ALA A 17 -7.20 -6.08 -0.49
N PHE A 18 -8.15 -5.50 0.23
CA PHE A 18 -9.55 -5.45 -0.17
C PHE A 18 -9.79 -4.31 -1.18
N GLU A 19 -9.17 -3.15 -0.94
CA GLU A 19 -9.38 -1.91 -1.70
C GLU A 19 -8.19 -1.48 -2.56
N TYR A 20 -8.47 -0.67 -3.59
CA TYR A 20 -7.45 -0.02 -4.42
C TYR A 20 -6.56 0.89 -3.59
N GLY A 21 -5.25 0.82 -3.80
CA GLY A 21 -4.25 1.64 -3.11
C GLY A 21 -3.99 1.26 -1.65
N GLN A 22 -4.73 0.31 -1.06
CA GLN A 22 -4.60 -0.05 0.35
C GLN A 22 -3.19 -0.51 0.72
N ALA A 23 -2.59 -1.38 -0.10
CA ALA A 23 -1.21 -1.84 0.10
C ALA A 23 -0.19 -0.70 0.03
N TYR A 24 -0.32 0.18 -0.97
CA TYR A 24 0.54 1.35 -1.10
C TYR A 24 0.40 2.30 0.11
N VAL A 25 -0.82 2.58 0.55
CA VAL A 25 -1.06 3.45 1.72
C VAL A 25 -0.43 2.84 2.98
N ALA A 26 -0.57 1.54 3.21
CA ALA A 26 0.03 0.88 4.36
C ALA A 26 1.57 0.94 4.34
N LEU A 27 2.18 0.61 3.21
CA LEU A 27 3.64 0.61 3.03
C LEU A 27 4.24 2.02 3.13
N SER A 28 3.61 3.01 2.49
CA SER A 28 4.05 4.42 2.49
C SER A 28 3.98 5.09 3.86
N ARG A 29 3.37 4.46 4.87
CA ARG A 29 3.41 4.96 6.25
C ARG A 29 4.75 4.72 6.94
N CYS A 30 5.60 3.81 6.45
CA CYS A 30 6.93 3.61 7.00
C CYS A 30 7.97 4.51 6.33
N ARG A 31 8.94 5.01 7.11
CA ARG A 31 10.02 5.87 6.60
C ARG A 31 11.04 5.10 5.76
N SER A 32 11.24 3.82 6.02
CA SER A 32 12.20 2.98 5.32
C SER A 32 11.68 1.55 5.16
N LEU A 33 12.26 0.80 4.22
CA LEU A 33 11.88 -0.59 3.97
C LEU A 33 12.29 -1.51 5.12
N GLU A 34 13.43 -1.23 5.76
CA GLU A 34 13.95 -1.98 6.91
C GLU A 34 13.02 -1.88 8.13
N GLY A 35 12.23 -0.80 8.20
CA GLY A 35 11.21 -0.62 9.22
C GLY A 35 9.95 -1.47 9.01
N ILE A 36 9.80 -2.13 7.86
CA ILE A 36 8.60 -2.90 7.52
C ILE A 36 8.80 -4.37 7.81
N VAL A 37 7.89 -4.93 8.60
CA VAL A 37 7.73 -6.38 8.74
C VAL A 37 6.38 -6.78 8.16
N LEU A 38 6.39 -7.62 7.14
CA LEU A 38 5.17 -8.23 6.62
C LEU A 38 4.93 -9.56 7.33
N LYS A 39 3.75 -9.75 7.91
CA LYS A 39 3.38 -11.03 8.54
C LYS A 39 3.30 -12.19 7.56
N GLN A 40 3.00 -11.89 6.30
CA GLN A 40 3.00 -12.83 5.18
C GLN A 40 3.54 -12.14 3.93
N LYS A 41 4.01 -12.93 2.97
CA LYS A 41 4.48 -12.38 1.69
C LYS A 41 3.36 -11.61 0.98
N LEU A 42 3.72 -10.45 0.45
CA LEU A 42 2.84 -9.69 -0.43
C LEU A 42 2.68 -10.44 -1.75
N ARG A 43 1.45 -10.56 -2.23
CA ARG A 43 1.12 -11.21 -3.51
C ARG A 43 0.80 -10.15 -4.55
N PRO A 44 0.98 -10.43 -5.85
CA PRO A 44 0.60 -9.50 -6.91
C PRO A 44 -0.87 -9.06 -6.82
N GLU A 45 -1.78 -9.96 -6.43
CA GLU A 45 -3.21 -9.67 -6.23
C GLU A 45 -3.52 -8.66 -5.10
N ASP A 46 -2.56 -8.42 -4.20
CA ASP A 46 -2.69 -7.43 -3.11
C ASP A 46 -2.35 -6.01 -3.60
N ILE A 47 -1.78 -5.87 -4.80
CA ILE A 47 -1.47 -4.57 -5.42
C ILE A 47 -2.56 -4.23 -6.42
N LYS A 48 -3.47 -3.36 -5.99
CA LYS A 48 -4.61 -2.94 -6.80
C LYS A 48 -4.54 -1.44 -7.03
N THR A 49 -4.63 -1.03 -8.30
CA THR A 49 -4.74 0.38 -8.70
C THR A 49 -6.08 0.59 -9.41
N ASP A 50 -6.79 1.65 -9.07
CA ASP A 50 -8.07 1.98 -9.71
C ASP A 50 -7.80 2.50 -11.14
N PRO A 51 -8.31 1.84 -12.20
CA PRO A 51 -8.08 2.26 -13.58
C PRO A 51 -8.49 3.70 -13.87
N ARG A 52 -9.55 4.20 -13.21
CA ARG A 52 -10.04 5.58 -13.39
C ARG A 52 -9.04 6.61 -12.87
N VAL A 53 -8.31 6.26 -11.81
CA VAL A 53 -7.25 7.11 -11.26
C VAL A 53 -6.04 7.09 -12.21
N VAL A 54 -5.72 5.93 -12.78
CA VAL A 54 -4.63 5.83 -13.78
C VAL A 54 -4.95 6.71 -15.00
N GLU A 55 -6.14 6.57 -15.57
CA GLU A 55 -6.61 7.36 -16.72
C GLU A 55 -6.56 8.87 -16.42
N PHE A 56 -7.09 9.30 -15.27
CA PHE A 56 -7.04 10.70 -14.85
C PHE A 56 -5.62 11.29 -14.80
N TYR A 57 -4.64 10.52 -14.31
CA TYR A 57 -3.24 10.96 -14.24
C TYR A 57 -2.54 10.92 -15.61
N GLN A 58 -3.02 10.10 -16.55
CA GLN A 58 -2.47 10.02 -17.90
C GLN A 58 -2.99 11.14 -18.82
N GLU A 59 -4.23 11.60 -18.66
CA GLU A 59 -4.82 12.67 -19.47
C GLU A 59 -4.37 14.08 -19.05
N LYS A 60 -3.89 14.25 -17.81
CA LYS A 60 -3.55 15.56 -17.23
C LYS A 60 -2.05 15.87 -17.21
N ILE A 61 -1.25 15.16 -18.00
CA ILE A 61 0.19 15.40 -18.20
C ILE A 61 0.45 15.82 -19.64
#